data_AF-A0A938SEQ9-F1
#
_entry.id   AF-A0A938SEQ9-F1
#
_cell.length_a   1.000
_cell.length_b   1.000
_cell.length_c   1.000
_cell.angle_alpha   90.00
_cell.angle_beta   90.00
_cell.angle_gamma   90.00
#
_symmetry.space_group_name_H-M   'P 1'
#
loop_
_entity.id
_entity.type
_entity.pdbx_description
1 polymer ?
#
loop_
_entity_poly.entity_id
_entity_poly.type
_entity_poly.pdbx_seq_one_letter_code
_entity_poly.pdbx_strand_id
1 'polypeptide(L)'
;MIRLSSIVQENPTAVFIRRTQVTSFADRAAFEAAGRAIAEDVFGADGQAPSEKIVIKPNVVAGRARNPQGEVIREQDGGIVTNAHFVGGVIDALRAAGASDLVITEGATVDQRAYFRDREYDRMAEPRGVPLIATCKEAYVNGELNWATVDGVVFREIPVPKPVNDPGTRLLNIPTLKTHNLSITTLCVKNLQGCVAHGYKHYCQSLDYVRTNPPHVLRAFQPDFARRVEEGFRRHKAEGYPLWDKTDTRDEIYCQRACDTLLAL
;
A
#
# COMPACT_ATOMS: atom_id res chain seq x y z
N MET A 1 19.92 12.90 -6.46
CA MET A 1 18.98 12.16 -5.61
C MET A 1 17.64 12.88 -5.61
N ILE A 2 16.54 12.14 -5.64
CA ILE A 2 15.20 12.77 -5.56
C ILE A 2 14.97 13.20 -4.11
N ARG A 3 14.67 14.48 -3.92
CA ARG A 3 14.29 15.03 -2.61
C ARG A 3 12.85 15.49 -2.60
N LEU A 4 12.28 15.55 -1.41
CA LEU A 4 11.00 16.22 -1.20
C LEU A 4 11.19 17.72 -1.45
N SER A 5 10.17 18.43 -1.91
CA SER A 5 10.20 19.89 -2.03
C SER A 5 10.27 20.55 -0.65
N SER A 6 10.72 21.81 -0.59
CA SER A 6 10.92 22.53 0.67
C SER A 6 9.64 22.59 1.50
N ILE A 7 8.49 22.88 0.86
CA ILE A 7 7.20 22.94 1.54
C ILE A 7 6.84 21.63 2.25
N VAL A 8 7.18 20.47 1.68
CA VAL A 8 6.93 19.17 2.29
C VAL A 8 7.92 18.91 3.43
N GLN A 9 9.21 19.25 3.25
CA GLN A 9 10.24 19.08 4.29
C GLN A 9 9.98 19.96 5.52
N GLU A 10 9.55 21.20 5.29
CA GLU A 10 9.26 22.18 6.34
C GLU A 10 7.96 21.87 7.11
N ASN A 11 7.08 21.03 6.53
CA ASN A 11 5.79 20.69 7.09
C ASN A 11 5.55 19.17 7.12
N PRO A 12 6.36 18.39 7.85
CA PRO A 12 6.37 16.93 7.78
C PRO A 12 5.08 16.26 8.29
N THR A 13 4.25 16.99 9.04
CA THR A 13 2.96 16.51 9.58
C THR A 13 1.75 17.09 8.84
N ALA A 14 1.96 17.91 7.81
CA ALA A 14 0.87 18.55 7.09
C ALA A 14 0.20 17.59 6.09
N VAL A 15 -1.09 17.83 5.85
CA VAL A 15 -1.85 17.17 4.79
C VAL A 15 -2.06 18.17 3.67
N PHE A 16 -1.45 17.90 2.52
CA PHE A 16 -1.61 18.70 1.31
C PHE A 16 -2.75 18.14 0.46
N ILE A 17 -3.66 19.02 0.03
CA ILE A 17 -4.81 18.65 -0.78
C ILE A 17 -4.74 19.39 -2.11
N ARG A 18 -4.69 18.64 -3.22
CA ARG A 18 -4.76 19.20 -4.57
C ARG A 18 -6.04 18.75 -5.26
N ARG A 19 -6.87 19.70 -5.65
CA ARG A 19 -8.02 19.46 -6.53
C ARG A 19 -7.53 19.33 -7.96
N THR A 20 -7.91 18.26 -8.65
CA THR A 20 -7.59 18.01 -10.06
C THR A 20 -8.74 18.41 -10.97
N GLN A 21 -8.49 18.53 -12.27
CA GLN A 21 -9.52 18.75 -13.30
C GLN A 21 -10.10 17.44 -13.86
N VAL A 22 -9.73 16.29 -13.31
CA VAL A 22 -10.26 14.98 -13.73
C VAL A 22 -11.75 14.91 -13.43
N THR A 23 -12.56 14.68 -14.46
CA THR A 23 -14.03 14.56 -14.36
C THR A 23 -14.55 13.15 -14.62
N SER A 24 -13.71 12.25 -15.13
CA SER A 24 -14.07 10.88 -15.48
C SER A 24 -12.93 9.91 -15.21
N PHE A 25 -13.26 8.71 -14.71
CA PHE A 25 -12.30 7.61 -14.54
C PHE A 25 -11.70 7.09 -15.85
N ALA A 26 -12.35 7.39 -16.97
CA ALA A 26 -11.87 7.02 -18.31
C ALA A 26 -10.86 8.03 -18.89
N ASP A 27 -10.71 9.22 -18.30
CA ASP A 27 -9.84 10.28 -18.82
C ASP A 27 -8.37 10.05 -18.43
N ARG A 28 -7.71 9.17 -19.21
CA ARG A 28 -6.32 8.77 -19.00
C ARG A 28 -5.36 9.97 -19.00
N ALA A 29 -5.54 10.89 -19.95
CA ALA A 29 -4.67 12.05 -20.11
C ALA A 29 -4.79 12.99 -18.91
N ALA A 30 -6.00 13.21 -18.40
CA ALA A 30 -6.20 14.02 -17.20
C ALA A 30 -5.58 13.38 -15.95
N PHE A 31 -5.65 12.04 -15.80
CA PHE A 31 -4.97 11.35 -14.70
C PHE A 31 -3.44 11.44 -14.81
N GLU A 32 -2.88 11.24 -16.02
CA GLU A 32 -1.45 11.43 -16.26
C GLU A 32 -0.99 12.85 -15.91
N ALA A 33 -1.72 13.86 -16.38
CA ALA A 33 -1.42 15.26 -16.05
C ALA A 33 -1.51 15.54 -14.53
N ALA A 34 -2.53 14.98 -13.86
CA ALA A 34 -2.69 15.13 -12.41
C ALA A 34 -1.56 14.47 -11.62
N GLY A 35 -1.16 13.24 -11.99
CA GLY A 35 -0.06 12.53 -11.36
C GLY A 35 1.27 13.24 -11.53
N ARG A 36 1.53 13.73 -12.75
CA ARG A 36 2.73 14.52 -13.05
C ARG A 36 2.78 15.80 -12.21
N ALA A 37 1.70 16.57 -12.20
CA ALA A 37 1.68 17.85 -11.50
C ALA A 37 1.83 17.70 -9.98
N ILE A 38 1.22 16.68 -9.36
CA ILE A 38 1.43 16.41 -7.92
C ILE A 38 2.88 16.00 -7.66
N ALA A 39 3.45 15.13 -8.49
CA ALA A 39 4.83 14.69 -8.31
C ALA A 39 5.84 15.83 -8.50
N GLU A 40 5.62 16.76 -9.43
CA GLU A 40 6.43 17.96 -9.60
C GLU A 40 6.36 18.93 -8.41
N ASP A 41 5.20 19.05 -7.74
CA ASP A 41 5.08 19.84 -6.51
C ASP A 41 5.80 19.17 -5.32
N VAL A 42 5.80 17.83 -5.28
CA VAL A 42 6.29 17.05 -4.13
C VAL A 42 7.77 16.72 -4.24
N PHE A 43 8.28 16.50 -5.46
CA PHE A 43 9.64 16.01 -5.69
C PHE A 43 10.47 17.00 -6.50
N GLY A 44 11.72 17.19 -6.08
CA GLY A 44 12.72 17.99 -6.79
C GLY A 44 14.01 17.21 -7.05
N ALA A 45 14.81 17.73 -7.98
CA ALA A 45 16.17 17.28 -8.22
C ALA A 45 17.15 18.07 -7.33
N ASP A 46 18.11 17.39 -6.70
CA ASP A 46 19.18 18.03 -5.92
C ASP A 46 20.53 18.12 -6.66
N GLY A 47 20.54 17.80 -7.96
CA GLY A 47 21.74 17.80 -8.81
C GLY A 47 22.71 16.63 -8.60
N GLN A 48 22.46 15.72 -7.65
CA GLN A 48 23.28 14.52 -7.45
C GLN A 48 22.79 13.36 -8.33
N ALA A 49 23.71 12.47 -8.73
CA ALA A 49 23.34 11.24 -9.42
C ALA A 49 22.35 10.41 -8.55
N PRO A 50 21.33 9.77 -9.15
CA PRO A 50 20.42 8.90 -8.41
C PRO A 50 21.13 7.58 -8.10
N SER A 51 21.20 7.21 -6.82
CA SER A 51 21.79 5.94 -6.39
C SER A 51 20.76 4.93 -5.86
N GLU A 52 19.51 5.35 -5.63
CA GLU A 52 18.50 4.55 -4.94
C GLU A 52 17.38 4.12 -5.88
N LYS A 53 16.94 2.87 -5.72
CA LYS A 53 15.76 2.34 -6.42
C LYS A 53 14.49 2.78 -5.72
N ILE A 54 13.55 3.35 -6.46
CA ILE A 54 12.23 3.71 -5.91
C ILE A 54 11.26 2.57 -6.19
N VAL A 55 10.77 1.98 -5.10
CA VAL A 55 9.75 0.94 -5.10
C VAL A 55 8.39 1.61 -4.97
N ILE A 56 7.63 1.63 -6.05
CA ILE A 56 6.31 2.28 -6.14
C ILE A 56 5.24 1.27 -5.74
N LYS A 57 4.49 1.59 -4.70
CA LYS A 57 3.40 0.77 -4.15
C LYS A 57 2.05 1.46 -4.41
N PRO A 58 1.39 1.19 -5.56
CA PRO A 58 0.00 1.57 -5.75
C PRO A 58 -0.94 0.74 -4.87
N ASN A 59 -2.25 0.96 -4.99
CA ASN A 59 -3.28 0.04 -4.50
C ASN A 59 -3.92 -0.69 -5.69
N VAL A 60 -3.56 -1.96 -5.93
CA VAL A 60 -4.11 -2.77 -7.03
C VAL A 60 -4.77 -4.03 -6.47
N VAL A 61 -6.10 -3.98 -6.33
CA VAL A 61 -6.89 -5.04 -5.69
C VAL A 61 -7.43 -6.09 -6.66
N ALA A 62 -7.62 -7.29 -6.11
CA ALA A 62 -8.30 -8.40 -6.77
C ALA A 62 -9.82 -8.16 -6.92
N GLY A 63 -10.44 -8.88 -7.85
CA GLY A 63 -11.88 -8.80 -8.15
C GLY A 63 -12.28 -7.60 -9.01
N ARG A 64 -13.34 -7.74 -9.79
CA ARG A 64 -13.91 -6.66 -10.60
C ARG A 64 -15.41 -6.57 -10.40
N ALA A 65 -15.92 -5.35 -10.46
CA ALA A 65 -17.33 -5.15 -10.71
C ALA A 65 -17.69 -5.72 -12.09
N ARG A 66 -18.70 -6.58 -12.13
CA ARG A 66 -19.28 -7.11 -13.36
C ARG A 66 -20.77 -6.84 -13.38
N ASN A 67 -21.32 -6.55 -14.56
CA ASN A 67 -22.76 -6.48 -14.73
C ASN A 67 -23.37 -7.90 -14.68
N PRO A 68 -24.70 -8.07 -14.64
CA PRO A 68 -25.34 -9.38 -14.64
C PRO A 68 -24.96 -10.28 -15.83
N GLN A 69 -24.46 -9.69 -16.92
CA GLN A 69 -23.99 -10.36 -18.14
C GLN A 69 -22.51 -10.79 -18.05
N GLY A 70 -21.83 -10.47 -16.96
CA GLY A 70 -20.42 -10.81 -16.72
C GLY A 70 -19.41 -9.82 -17.31
N GLU A 71 -19.86 -8.73 -17.91
CA GLU A 71 -18.99 -7.70 -18.50
C GLU A 71 -18.40 -6.81 -17.42
N VAL A 72 -17.14 -6.43 -17.58
CA VAL A 72 -16.41 -5.60 -16.62
C VAL A 72 -16.93 -4.16 -16.62
N ILE A 73 -17.29 -3.64 -15.45
CA ILE A 73 -17.69 -2.24 -15.25
C ILE A 73 -16.48 -1.43 -14.82
N ARG A 74 -15.78 -0.79 -15.76
CA ARG A 74 -14.50 -0.10 -15.50
C ARG A 74 -14.66 1.12 -14.60
N GLU A 75 -15.79 1.81 -14.70
CA GLU A 75 -16.10 3.02 -13.92
C GLU A 75 -16.20 2.71 -12.42
N GLN A 76 -16.63 1.50 -12.06
CA GLN A 76 -16.74 1.07 -10.66
C GLN A 76 -15.36 0.70 -10.06
N ASP A 77 -14.35 0.48 -10.90
CA ASP A 77 -12.98 0.24 -10.43
C ASP A 77 -12.28 1.54 -9.96
N GLY A 78 -12.75 2.69 -10.45
CA GLY A 78 -12.14 4.00 -10.20
C GLY A 78 -12.06 4.40 -8.73
N GLY A 79 -12.98 3.88 -7.91
CA GLY A 79 -12.99 4.13 -6.47
C GLY A 79 -12.19 3.13 -5.63
N ILE A 80 -11.64 2.06 -6.23
CA ILE A 80 -11.04 0.96 -5.45
C ILE A 80 -9.60 0.62 -5.80
N VAL A 81 -9.06 1.16 -6.89
CA VAL A 81 -7.71 0.93 -7.42
C VAL A 81 -7.04 2.27 -7.73
N THR A 82 -5.73 2.38 -7.49
CA THR A 82 -4.97 3.56 -7.89
C THR A 82 -4.89 3.55 -9.41
N ASN A 83 -5.42 4.58 -10.06
CA ASN A 83 -5.47 4.66 -11.52
C ASN A 83 -4.05 4.55 -12.11
N ALA A 84 -3.84 3.64 -13.06
CA ALA A 84 -2.52 3.37 -13.63
C ALA A 84 -1.91 4.62 -14.30
N HIS A 85 -2.73 5.42 -14.99
CA HIS A 85 -2.29 6.63 -15.70
C HIS A 85 -1.84 7.72 -14.72
N PHE A 86 -2.47 7.83 -13.55
CA PHE A 86 -1.96 8.69 -12.47
C PHE A 86 -0.55 8.29 -12.04
N VAL A 87 -0.32 6.99 -11.82
CA VAL A 87 1.00 6.45 -11.48
C VAL A 87 2.00 6.70 -12.62
N GLY A 88 1.56 6.58 -13.88
CA GLY A 88 2.37 6.91 -15.06
C GLY A 88 2.84 8.38 -15.06
N GLY A 89 1.95 9.32 -14.76
CA GLY A 89 2.30 10.73 -14.60
C GLY A 89 3.33 10.97 -13.49
N VAL A 90 3.16 10.30 -12.34
CA VAL A 90 4.13 10.35 -11.24
C VAL A 90 5.49 9.81 -11.67
N ILE A 91 5.53 8.68 -12.39
CA ILE A 91 6.76 8.09 -12.91
C ILE A 91 7.49 9.04 -13.86
N ASP A 92 6.74 9.69 -14.77
CA ASP A 92 7.32 10.64 -15.72
C ASP A 92 7.97 11.83 -14.99
N ALA A 93 7.31 12.37 -13.96
CA ALA A 93 7.86 13.43 -13.13
C ALA A 93 9.10 12.98 -12.33
N LEU A 94 9.07 11.78 -11.74
CA LEU A 94 10.23 11.22 -11.04
C LEU A 94 11.42 11.05 -11.98
N ARG A 95 11.19 10.56 -13.21
CA ARG A 95 12.21 10.44 -14.27
C ARG A 95 12.78 11.81 -14.64
N ALA A 96 11.93 12.82 -14.82
CA ALA A 96 12.35 14.20 -15.08
C ALA A 96 13.17 14.79 -13.93
N ALA A 97 12.86 14.43 -12.68
CA ALA A 97 13.64 14.76 -11.48
C ALA A 97 14.93 13.91 -11.32
N GLY A 98 15.20 13.00 -12.27
CA GLY A 98 16.43 12.24 -12.36
C GLY A 98 16.30 10.75 -12.01
N ALA A 99 15.15 10.23 -11.57
CA ALA A 99 15.04 8.81 -11.20
C ALA A 99 15.52 7.87 -12.32
N SER A 100 16.46 6.98 -12.02
CA SER A 100 17.00 6.02 -12.99
C SER A 100 16.45 4.60 -12.79
N ASP A 101 16.20 4.20 -11.54
CA ASP A 101 15.75 2.86 -11.16
C ASP A 101 14.40 2.92 -10.42
N LEU A 102 13.35 2.48 -11.13
CA LEU A 102 11.96 2.52 -10.68
C LEU A 102 11.35 1.14 -10.86
N VAL A 103 10.54 0.69 -9.90
CA VAL A 103 9.79 -0.55 -10.00
C VAL A 103 8.41 -0.37 -9.38
N ILE A 104 7.39 -0.98 -9.95
CA ILE A 104 6.05 -1.04 -9.34
C ILE A 104 5.87 -2.41 -8.71
N THR A 105 5.38 -2.43 -7.47
CA THR A 105 5.11 -3.67 -6.75
C THR A 105 3.73 -3.69 -6.12
N GLU A 106 3.09 -4.85 -6.11
CA GLU A 106 1.88 -5.12 -5.35
C GLU A 106 1.83 -6.60 -4.96
N GLY A 107 1.23 -6.88 -3.82
CA GLY A 107 1.07 -8.21 -3.28
C GLY A 107 -0.34 -8.44 -2.74
N ALA A 108 -1.41 -8.03 -3.41
CA ALA A 108 -2.76 -8.28 -2.91
C ALA A 108 -3.14 -9.78 -2.99
N THR A 109 -2.75 -10.47 -4.06
CA THR A 109 -3.10 -11.89 -4.31
C THR A 109 -2.03 -12.61 -5.14
N VAL A 110 -2.00 -13.95 -5.11
CA VAL A 110 -1.04 -14.76 -5.89
C VAL A 110 -1.16 -14.53 -7.40
N ASP A 111 -2.37 -14.20 -7.89
CA ASP A 111 -2.63 -13.87 -9.29
C ASP A 111 -2.37 -12.40 -9.65
N GLN A 112 -1.55 -11.67 -8.87
CA GLN A 112 -1.39 -10.22 -9.01
C GLN A 112 -1.01 -9.78 -10.44
N ARG A 113 -0.26 -10.60 -11.19
CA ARG A 113 0.11 -10.29 -12.59
C ARG A 113 -1.12 -10.15 -13.49
N ALA A 114 -2.13 -10.99 -13.30
CA ALA A 114 -3.40 -10.87 -14.05
C ALA A 114 -4.10 -9.56 -13.70
N TYR A 115 -4.10 -9.18 -12.42
CA TYR A 115 -4.68 -7.91 -11.98
C TYR A 115 -3.91 -6.69 -12.48
N PHE A 116 -2.59 -6.73 -12.58
CA PHE A 116 -1.85 -5.64 -13.24
C PHE A 116 -2.31 -5.43 -14.69
N ARG A 117 -2.41 -6.51 -15.47
CA ARG A 117 -2.90 -6.47 -16.86
C ARG A 117 -4.31 -5.93 -16.94
N ASP A 118 -5.18 -6.47 -16.10
CA ASP A 118 -6.56 -6.04 -16.02
C ASP A 118 -6.65 -4.53 -15.75
N ARG A 119 -5.87 -4.01 -14.80
CA ARG A 119 -5.88 -2.60 -14.43
C ARG A 119 -5.00 -1.71 -15.32
N GLU A 120 -4.56 -2.22 -16.47
CA GLU A 120 -3.77 -1.50 -17.48
C GLU A 120 -2.38 -1.03 -16.99
N TYR A 121 -1.89 -1.58 -15.88
CA TYR A 121 -0.55 -1.26 -15.39
C TYR A 121 0.53 -1.75 -16.36
N ASP A 122 0.31 -2.86 -17.05
CA ASP A 122 1.23 -3.36 -18.08
C ASP A 122 1.36 -2.36 -19.24
N ARG A 123 0.22 -1.91 -19.79
CA ARG A 123 0.15 -0.92 -20.86
C ARG A 123 0.76 0.43 -20.47
N MET A 124 0.67 0.79 -19.19
CA MET A 124 1.28 2.03 -18.67
C MET A 124 2.79 1.87 -18.44
N ALA A 125 3.23 0.76 -17.88
CA ALA A 125 4.59 0.58 -17.39
C ALA A 125 5.56 0.09 -18.47
N GLU A 126 5.11 -0.73 -19.43
CA GLU A 126 5.95 -1.28 -20.51
C GLU A 126 6.59 -0.19 -21.37
N PRO A 127 5.85 0.81 -21.91
CA PRO A 127 6.47 1.90 -22.68
C PRO A 127 7.44 2.76 -21.85
N ARG A 128 7.31 2.74 -20.52
CA ARG A 128 8.17 3.47 -19.58
C ARG A 128 9.38 2.66 -19.09
N GLY A 129 9.49 1.40 -19.51
CA GLY A 129 10.53 0.49 -19.06
C GLY A 129 10.51 0.26 -17.54
N VAL A 130 9.35 0.37 -16.89
CA VAL A 130 9.21 0.18 -15.44
C VAL A 130 8.73 -1.25 -15.16
N PRO A 131 9.50 -2.10 -14.45
CA PRO A 131 9.08 -3.46 -14.16
C PRO A 131 7.88 -3.50 -13.22
N LEU A 132 7.00 -4.49 -13.43
CA LEU A 132 5.91 -4.85 -12.52
C LEU A 132 6.26 -6.12 -11.76
N ILE A 133 6.32 -6.05 -10.43
CA ILE A 133 6.62 -7.18 -9.55
C ILE A 133 5.37 -7.56 -8.76
N ALA A 134 4.92 -8.80 -8.96
CA ALA A 134 3.92 -9.45 -8.13
C ALA A 134 4.63 -10.12 -6.94
N THR A 135 4.43 -9.58 -5.73
CA THR A 135 5.14 -10.04 -4.53
C THR A 135 4.40 -11.09 -3.71
N CYS A 136 3.11 -11.29 -3.96
CA CYS A 136 2.34 -12.34 -3.31
C CYS A 136 2.63 -13.70 -3.95
N LYS A 137 3.03 -14.68 -3.14
CA LYS A 137 3.31 -16.06 -3.56
C LYS A 137 2.71 -17.03 -2.55
N GLU A 138 2.43 -18.26 -2.97
CA GLU A 138 1.99 -19.32 -2.04
C GLU A 138 3.08 -19.69 -1.04
N ALA A 139 4.33 -19.76 -1.53
CA ALA A 139 5.50 -20.01 -0.72
C ALA A 139 6.63 -19.06 -1.13
N TYR A 140 7.44 -18.67 -0.14
CA TYR A 140 8.64 -17.87 -0.31
C TYR A 140 9.85 -18.75 -0.03
N VAL A 141 10.89 -18.64 -0.85
CA VAL A 141 12.16 -19.33 -0.60
C VAL A 141 13.13 -18.42 0.15
N ASN A 142 14.21 -19.01 0.67
CA ASN A 142 15.23 -18.27 1.42
C ASN A 142 15.78 -17.10 0.59
N GLY A 143 15.81 -15.91 1.21
CA GLY A 143 16.34 -14.69 0.59
C GLY A 143 15.33 -13.87 -0.22
N GLU A 144 14.07 -14.29 -0.34
CA GLU A 144 13.01 -13.51 -1.01
C GLU A 144 12.29 -12.50 -0.08
N LEU A 145 12.52 -12.61 1.22
CA LEU A 145 11.89 -11.79 2.25
C LEU A 145 12.95 -10.97 2.99
N ASN A 146 12.66 -9.69 3.19
CA ASN A 146 13.30 -8.85 4.17
C ASN A 146 12.48 -8.94 5.47
N TRP A 147 13.10 -9.35 6.57
CA TRP A 147 12.45 -9.43 7.87
C TRP A 147 12.77 -8.17 8.66
N ALA A 148 11.73 -7.41 9.01
CA ALA A 148 11.84 -6.22 9.85
C ALA A 148 11.44 -6.56 11.28
N THR A 149 12.33 -6.36 12.24
CA THR A 149 12.00 -6.39 13.66
C THR A 149 11.33 -5.08 14.05
N VAL A 150 10.17 -5.13 14.69
CA VAL A 150 9.37 -3.96 15.06
C VAL A 150 8.93 -4.04 16.52
N ASP A 151 8.82 -2.88 17.18
CA ASP A 151 8.13 -2.79 18.47
C ASP A 151 6.63 -2.56 18.25
N GLY A 152 5.98 -3.57 17.65
CA GLY A 152 4.57 -3.53 17.33
C GLY A 152 3.67 -4.03 18.47
N VAL A 153 2.37 -3.73 18.36
CA VAL A 153 1.35 -4.24 19.27
C VAL A 153 1.04 -5.70 18.97
N VAL A 154 0.96 -6.07 17.70
CA VAL A 154 0.71 -7.45 17.25
C VAL A 154 1.99 -8.10 16.76
N PHE A 155 2.69 -7.46 15.83
CA PHE A 155 3.92 -8.00 15.27
C PHE A 155 5.12 -7.65 16.15
N ARG A 156 6.09 -8.56 16.20
CA ARG A 156 7.48 -8.28 16.60
C ARG A 156 8.46 -8.44 15.44
N GLU A 157 8.08 -9.22 14.43
CA GLU A 157 8.81 -9.37 13.17
C GLU A 157 7.82 -9.37 12.01
N ILE A 158 8.12 -8.65 10.93
CA ILE A 158 7.25 -8.57 9.74
C ILE A 158 8.04 -9.00 8.51
N PRO A 159 7.62 -10.08 7.82
CA PRO A 159 8.21 -10.46 6.54
C PRO A 159 7.66 -9.60 5.40
N VAL A 160 8.57 -8.97 4.67
CA VAL A 160 8.28 -8.07 3.56
C VAL A 160 8.95 -8.63 2.30
N PRO A 161 8.21 -9.01 1.24
CA PRO A 161 8.83 -9.53 0.04
C PRO A 161 9.62 -8.47 -0.73
N LYS A 162 10.78 -8.89 -1.26
CA LYS A 162 11.63 -8.06 -2.10
C LYS A 162 10.88 -7.57 -3.35
N PRO A 163 11.17 -6.34 -3.84
CA PRO A 163 12.29 -5.48 -3.45
C PRO A 163 11.97 -4.49 -2.32
N VAL A 164 10.81 -4.59 -1.66
CA VAL A 164 10.49 -3.68 -0.56
C VAL A 164 11.49 -3.91 0.58
N ASN A 165 12.08 -2.85 1.11
CA ASN A 165 13.15 -2.84 2.11
C ASN A 165 14.50 -3.45 1.67
N ASP A 166 14.73 -3.66 0.37
CA ASP A 166 16.09 -4.00 -0.06
C ASP A 166 17.05 -2.84 0.25
N PRO A 167 18.34 -3.10 0.57
CA PRO A 167 19.32 -2.04 0.76
C PRO A 167 19.38 -1.09 -0.44
N GLY A 168 19.39 0.22 -0.18
CA GLY A 168 19.41 1.25 -1.23
C GLY A 168 18.07 1.41 -1.96
N THR A 169 16.96 1.00 -1.35
CA THR A 169 15.61 1.25 -1.87
C THR A 169 14.85 2.29 -1.05
N ARG A 170 13.91 2.98 -1.70
CA ARG A 170 12.92 3.86 -1.05
C ARG A 170 11.52 3.47 -1.49
N LEU A 171 10.59 3.38 -0.54
CA LEU A 171 9.19 3.07 -0.82
C LEU A 171 8.41 4.36 -1.12
N LEU A 172 7.71 4.40 -2.26
CA LEU A 172 6.72 5.42 -2.60
C LEU A 172 5.33 4.80 -2.57
N ASN A 173 4.57 5.09 -1.51
CA ASN A 173 3.20 4.60 -1.33
C ASN A 173 2.18 5.51 -2.02
N ILE A 174 1.41 4.98 -2.98
CA ILE A 174 0.39 5.72 -3.75
C ILE A 174 -0.98 5.04 -3.56
N PRO A 175 -1.65 5.25 -2.41
CA PRO A 175 -2.89 4.57 -2.05
C PRO A 175 -4.10 5.11 -2.83
N THR A 176 -5.22 4.39 -2.73
CA THR A 176 -6.55 4.91 -3.06
C THR A 176 -7.33 5.12 -1.77
N LEU A 177 -7.90 6.31 -1.58
CA LEU A 177 -8.86 6.55 -0.50
C LEU A 177 -10.21 5.92 -0.88
N LYS A 178 -10.67 4.96 -0.08
CA LYS A 178 -11.97 4.30 -0.26
C LYS A 178 -12.58 3.91 1.09
N THR A 179 -13.88 3.66 1.10
CA THR A 179 -14.53 3.03 2.25
C THR A 179 -14.17 1.55 2.32
N HIS A 180 -14.19 1.00 3.53
CA HIS A 180 -13.97 -0.42 3.78
C HIS A 180 -14.83 -0.87 4.94
N ASN A 181 -15.19 -2.15 4.97
CA ASN A 181 -15.95 -2.74 6.07
C ASN A 181 -15.14 -2.88 7.38
N LEU A 182 -13.88 -2.41 7.40
CA LEU A 182 -12.98 -2.41 8.56
C LEU A 182 -12.50 -0.97 8.75
N SER A 183 -12.64 -0.45 9.96
CA SER A 183 -12.19 0.89 10.34
C SER A 183 -12.65 2.01 9.40
N ILE A 184 -13.81 1.82 8.76
CA ILE A 184 -14.55 2.77 7.89
C ILE A 184 -13.86 3.10 6.56
N THR A 185 -12.55 3.34 6.54
CA THR A 185 -11.81 3.79 5.35
C THR A 185 -10.47 3.08 5.19
N THR A 186 -9.98 3.00 3.95
CA THR A 186 -8.58 2.68 3.67
C THR A 186 -7.81 3.97 3.42
N LEU A 187 -6.70 4.13 4.14
CA LEU A 187 -5.76 5.24 3.99
C LEU A 187 -4.37 4.71 3.56
N CYS A 188 -3.36 5.57 3.60
CA CYS A 188 -1.97 5.22 3.28
C CYS A 188 -1.49 3.96 4.00
N VAL A 189 -1.78 3.86 5.30
CA VAL A 189 -1.33 2.74 6.16
C VAL A 189 -1.91 1.41 5.71
N LYS A 190 -3.20 1.37 5.34
CA LYS A 190 -3.85 0.16 4.85
C LYS A 190 -3.24 -0.34 3.53
N ASN A 191 -2.79 0.56 2.66
CA ASN A 191 -2.17 0.15 1.40
C ASN A 191 -0.86 -0.65 1.60
N LEU A 192 -0.17 -0.42 2.73
CA LEU A 192 1.07 -1.11 3.08
C LEU A 192 0.85 -2.59 3.42
N GLN A 193 -0.38 -3.03 3.71
CA GLN A 193 -0.70 -4.45 3.88
C GLN A 193 -0.27 -5.28 2.65
N GLY A 194 -0.34 -4.71 1.45
CA GLY A 194 0.11 -5.38 0.22
C GLY A 194 1.63 -5.61 0.14
N CYS A 195 2.41 -4.96 1.01
CA CYS A 195 3.85 -5.17 1.14
C CYS A 195 4.21 -6.32 2.09
N VAL A 196 3.26 -6.86 2.85
CA VAL A 196 3.54 -7.95 3.78
C VAL A 196 3.39 -9.30 3.09
N ALA A 197 4.22 -10.27 3.45
CA ALA A 197 4.22 -11.59 2.82
C ALA A 197 2.85 -12.30 2.97
N HIS A 198 2.49 -13.09 1.96
CA HIS A 198 1.32 -13.95 2.05
C HIS A 198 1.42 -14.90 3.27
N GLY A 199 0.29 -15.21 3.90
CA GLY A 199 0.24 -15.89 5.21
C GLY A 199 0.26 -14.96 6.42
N TYR A 200 0.90 -13.78 6.32
CA TYR A 200 1.00 -12.82 7.43
C TYR A 200 0.04 -11.63 7.27
N LYS A 201 -0.39 -11.32 6.04
CA LYS A 201 -1.07 -10.07 5.68
C LYS A 201 -2.60 -10.07 5.76
N HIS A 202 -3.26 -11.12 6.22
CA HIS A 202 -4.73 -11.20 6.21
C HIS A 202 -5.36 -10.41 7.36
N TYR A 203 -5.24 -9.08 7.29
CA TYR A 203 -5.63 -8.18 8.40
C TYR A 203 -7.12 -8.08 8.69
N CYS A 204 -7.94 -8.64 7.80
CA CYS A 204 -9.39 -8.64 7.95
C CYS A 204 -9.92 -9.76 8.87
N GLN A 205 -9.04 -10.63 9.35
CA GLN A 205 -9.38 -11.73 10.26
C GLN A 205 -9.64 -11.22 11.69
N SER A 206 -10.61 -11.81 12.38
CA SER A 206 -10.87 -11.56 13.81
C SER A 206 -9.69 -12.01 14.68
N LEU A 207 -9.63 -11.50 15.91
CA LEU A 207 -8.61 -11.91 16.88
C LEU A 207 -8.60 -13.43 17.10
N ASP A 208 -9.77 -14.05 17.23
CA ASP A 208 -9.88 -15.50 17.41
C ASP A 208 -9.34 -16.30 16.23
N TYR A 209 -9.60 -15.84 15.00
CA TYR A 209 -9.02 -16.49 13.83
C TYR A 209 -7.49 -16.33 13.83
N VAL A 210 -6.97 -15.14 14.16
CA VAL A 210 -5.53 -14.87 14.19
C VAL A 210 -4.82 -15.76 15.23
N ARG A 211 -5.46 -16.10 16.35
CA ARG A 211 -4.95 -17.05 17.35
C ARG A 211 -4.76 -18.48 16.79
N THR A 212 -5.48 -18.84 15.73
CA THR A 212 -5.38 -20.17 15.09
C THR A 212 -4.32 -20.24 13.99
N ASN A 213 -3.58 -19.15 13.74
CA ASN A 213 -2.52 -19.15 12.74
C ASN A 213 -1.47 -20.23 13.06
N PRO A 214 -0.79 -20.78 12.03
CA PRO A 214 0.25 -21.77 12.24
C PRO A 214 1.35 -21.28 13.21
N PRO A 215 1.98 -22.16 14.00
CA PRO A 215 2.99 -21.77 14.97
C PRO A 215 4.13 -20.93 14.41
N HIS A 216 4.51 -21.15 13.14
CA HIS A 216 5.56 -20.35 12.50
C HIS A 216 5.15 -18.90 12.24
N VAL A 217 3.87 -18.64 11.97
CA VAL A 217 3.32 -17.28 11.85
C VAL A 217 3.21 -16.62 13.22
N LEU A 218 2.69 -17.35 14.23
CA LEU A 218 2.54 -16.84 15.59
C LEU A 218 3.88 -16.45 16.24
N ARG A 219 4.99 -17.08 15.85
CA ARG A 219 6.34 -16.67 16.29
C ARG A 219 6.74 -15.26 15.84
N ALA A 220 6.14 -14.74 14.77
CA ALA A 220 6.37 -13.37 14.31
C ALA A 220 5.55 -12.33 15.09
N PHE A 221 4.63 -12.78 15.96
CA PHE A 221 3.81 -11.91 16.80
C PHE A 221 4.40 -11.74 18.20
N GLN A 222 3.99 -10.68 18.88
CA GLN A 222 4.23 -10.52 20.31
C GLN A 222 3.60 -11.71 21.06
N PRO A 223 4.29 -12.32 22.06
CA PRO A 223 3.72 -13.44 22.81
C PRO A 223 2.39 -13.12 23.50
N ASP A 224 2.17 -11.84 23.83
CA ASP A 224 0.98 -11.32 24.50
C ASP A 224 0.09 -10.46 23.57
N PHE A 225 0.23 -10.60 22.24
CA PHE A 225 -0.48 -9.75 21.26
C PHE A 225 -1.98 -9.66 21.51
N ALA A 226 -2.62 -10.79 21.87
CA ALA A 226 -4.05 -10.83 22.07
C ALA A 226 -4.50 -9.97 23.26
N ARG A 227 -3.73 -10.01 24.36
CA ARG A 227 -3.97 -9.15 25.53
C ARG A 227 -3.83 -7.67 25.15
N ARG A 228 -2.78 -7.32 24.39
CA ARG A 228 -2.55 -5.92 23.97
C ARG A 228 -3.67 -5.41 23.05
N VAL A 229 -4.15 -6.23 22.13
CA VAL A 229 -5.32 -5.91 21.28
C VAL A 229 -6.57 -5.72 22.12
N GLU A 230 -6.87 -6.62 23.05
CA GLU A 230 -8.05 -6.47 23.91
C GLU A 230 -7.97 -5.22 24.81
N GLU A 231 -6.78 -4.88 25.31
CA GLU A 231 -6.53 -3.65 26.07
C GLU A 231 -6.74 -2.40 25.21
N GLY A 232 -6.20 -2.38 23.99
CA GLY A 232 -6.41 -1.29 23.02
C GLY A 232 -7.89 -1.10 22.67
N PHE A 233 -8.59 -2.20 22.43
CA PHE A 233 -10.03 -2.21 22.17
C PHE A 233 -10.82 -1.61 23.35
N ARG A 234 -10.54 -2.08 24.58
CA ARG A 234 -11.18 -1.57 25.80
C ARG A 234 -10.94 -0.08 25.98
N ARG A 235 -9.72 0.39 25.70
CA ARG A 235 -9.35 1.81 25.75
C ARG A 235 -10.15 2.63 24.73
N HIS A 236 -10.07 2.31 23.44
CA HIS A 236 -10.76 3.10 22.40
C HIS A 236 -12.29 3.09 22.57
N LYS A 237 -12.86 1.99 23.07
CA LYS A 237 -14.28 1.94 23.45
C LYS A 237 -14.60 2.90 24.61
N ALA A 238 -13.77 2.95 25.65
CA ALA A 238 -13.95 3.86 26.78
C ALA A 238 -13.76 5.34 26.38
N GLU A 239 -12.90 5.61 25.40
CA GLU A 239 -12.70 6.95 24.83
C GLU A 239 -13.82 7.38 23.86
N GLY A 240 -14.78 6.49 23.55
CA GLY A 240 -15.93 6.81 22.71
C GLY A 240 -15.62 6.86 21.22
N TYR A 241 -14.59 6.15 20.75
CA TYR A 241 -14.27 6.09 19.32
C TYR A 241 -15.46 5.49 18.53
N PRO A 242 -15.95 6.16 17.48
CA PRO A 242 -17.10 5.66 16.72
C PRO A 242 -16.89 4.24 16.19
N LEU A 243 -17.93 3.41 16.28
CA LEU A 243 -18.01 2.02 15.81
C LEU A 243 -17.19 0.98 16.58
N TRP A 244 -16.29 1.38 17.49
CA TRP A 244 -15.57 0.43 18.34
C TRP A 244 -16.48 -0.33 19.31
N ASP A 245 -17.72 0.13 19.52
CA ASP A 245 -18.74 -0.59 20.26
C ASP A 245 -19.46 -1.67 19.42
N LYS A 246 -19.29 -1.69 18.09
CA LYS A 246 -20.06 -2.53 17.16
C LYS A 246 -19.29 -3.71 16.57
N THR A 247 -17.96 -3.69 16.63
CA THR A 247 -17.11 -4.62 15.87
C THR A 247 -16.26 -5.53 16.74
N ASP A 248 -16.45 -5.47 18.07
CA ASP A 248 -15.60 -6.13 19.06
C ASP A 248 -14.11 -5.84 18.76
N THR A 249 -13.20 -6.79 18.98
CA THR A 249 -11.76 -6.61 18.74
C THR A 249 -11.36 -6.57 17.26
N ARG A 250 -12.30 -6.72 16.32
CA ARG A 250 -12.02 -6.88 14.89
C ARG A 250 -11.35 -5.64 14.28
N ASP A 251 -11.88 -4.45 14.56
CA ASP A 251 -11.31 -3.22 14.00
C ASP A 251 -10.01 -2.85 14.71
N GLU A 252 -9.90 -3.18 16.00
CA GLU A 252 -8.67 -3.00 16.77
C GLU A 252 -7.51 -3.84 16.22
N ILE A 253 -7.67 -5.16 16.06
CA ILE A 253 -6.60 -6.01 15.55
C ILE A 253 -6.20 -5.66 14.11
N TYR A 254 -7.15 -5.18 13.32
CA TYR A 254 -6.87 -4.67 11.99
C TYR A 254 -6.01 -3.40 12.06
N CYS A 255 -6.41 -2.42 12.86
CA CYS A 255 -5.68 -1.16 13.03
C CYS A 255 -4.27 -1.39 13.56
N GLN A 256 -4.12 -2.23 14.58
CA GLN A 256 -2.81 -2.51 15.17
C GLN A 256 -1.86 -3.16 14.18
N ARG A 257 -2.31 -4.17 13.41
CA ARG A 257 -1.47 -4.79 12.37
C ARG A 257 -1.12 -3.82 11.24
N ALA A 258 -2.03 -2.93 10.88
CA ALA A 258 -1.77 -1.89 9.89
C ALA A 258 -0.71 -0.90 10.39
N CYS A 259 -0.82 -0.44 11.64
CA CYS A 259 0.16 0.44 12.28
C CYS A 259 1.52 -0.24 12.46
N ASP A 260 1.56 -1.50 12.90
CA ASP A 260 2.81 -2.26 13.03
C ASP A 260 3.55 -2.36 11.69
N THR A 261 2.82 -2.50 10.58
CA THR A 261 3.40 -2.54 9.23
C THR A 261 4.11 -1.24 8.88
N LEU A 262 3.61 -0.10 9.35
CA LEU A 262 4.27 1.19 9.14
C LEU A 262 5.63 1.25 9.86
N LEU A 263 5.79 0.56 10.99
CA LEU A 263 7.08 0.50 11.70
C LEU A 263 8.14 -0.32 10.94
N ALA A 264 7.70 -1.19 10.03
CA ALA A 264 8.59 -2.03 9.24
C ALA A 264 9.11 -1.37 7.96
N LEU A 265 8.54 -0.25 7.52
CA LEU A 265 8.76 0.35 6.19
C LEU A 265 9.22 1.81 6.28
#